data_AF-A0A2D6X8A2-F1
#
_entry.id   AF-A0A2D6X8A2-F1
#
_cell.length_a   1.000
_cell.length_b   1.000
_cell.length_c   1.000
_cell.angle_alpha   90.00
_cell.angle_beta   90.00
_cell.angle_gamma   90.00
#
_symmetry.space_group_name_H-M   'P 1'
#
loop_
_entity.id
_entity.type
_entity.pdbx_description
1 polymer ?
#
loop_
_entity_poly.entity_id
_entity_poly.type
_entity_poly.pdbx_seq_one_letter_code
_entity_poly.pdbx_strand_id
1 'polypeptide(L)'
;MKIEYHDRYIGVDKLDTSIIDRFFNDRVPTGGFYRAILANDLFSAVDRADDININLIPQIVKYINNNVPMSCYGSYAKVDKWLFGGKND
;
A
#
# COMPACT_ATOMS: atom_id res chain seq x y z
N MET A 1 11.12 15.16 -1.04
CA MET A 1 10.21 16.05 -0.28
C MET A 1 9.34 15.16 0.60
N LYS A 2 9.66 15.03 1.89
CA LYS A 2 8.77 14.35 2.84
C LYS A 2 7.61 15.30 3.09
N ILE A 3 6.46 15.03 2.49
CA ILE A 3 5.22 15.71 2.87
C ILE A 3 4.89 15.12 4.24
N GLU A 4 5.04 15.91 5.30
CA GLU A 4 4.51 15.53 6.60
C GLU A 4 2.98 15.55 6.49
N TYR A 5 2.38 14.36 6.50
CA TYR A 5 0.95 14.14 6.34
C TYR A 5 0.14 14.48 7.61
N HIS A 6 0.74 15.20 8.56
CA HIS A 6 0.24 15.36 9.92
C HIS A 6 -1.16 16.00 10.00
N ASP A 7 -1.60 16.77 9.01
CA ASP A 7 -2.84 17.56 9.11
C ASP A 7 -3.92 17.33 8.03
N ARG A 8 -3.72 16.45 7.03
CA ARG A 8 -4.70 16.26 5.93
C ARG A 8 -5.70 15.10 6.10
N TYR A 9 -5.63 14.37 7.22
CA TYR A 9 -6.50 13.22 7.50
C TYR A 9 -7.10 13.33 8.91
N ILE A 10 -7.77 14.46 9.20
CA ILE A 10 -8.45 14.66 10.48
C ILE A 10 -9.82 13.96 10.42
N GLY A 11 -9.90 12.81 11.10
CA GLY A 11 -11.16 12.13 11.43
C GLY A 11 -11.05 10.61 11.42
N VAL A 12 -10.98 10.02 12.62
CA VAL A 12 -11.10 8.59 12.99
C VAL A 12 -10.22 7.60 12.20
N ASP A 13 -9.23 7.05 12.90
CA ASP A 13 -8.21 6.10 12.43
C ASP A 13 -7.14 6.69 11.51
N LYS A 14 -5.95 6.92 12.08
CA LYS A 14 -4.80 7.42 11.35
C LYS A 14 -4.30 6.34 10.39
N LEU A 15 -4.22 6.68 9.12
CA LEU A 15 -3.46 5.90 8.14
C LEU A 15 -2.01 5.74 8.62
N ASP A 16 -1.61 4.52 8.93
CA ASP A 16 -0.20 4.16 9.10
C ASP A 16 0.42 3.90 7.72
N THR A 17 1.30 4.81 7.28
CA THR A 17 1.99 4.69 6.00
C THR A 17 3.22 3.79 6.07
N SER A 18 3.68 3.43 7.28
CA SER A 18 4.95 2.73 7.48
C SER A 18 5.02 1.39 6.75
N ILE A 19 3.88 0.72 6.58
CA ILE A 19 3.77 -0.55 5.85
C ILE A 19 4.08 -0.35 4.36
N ILE A 20 3.53 0.72 3.76
CA ILE A 20 3.75 1.06 2.35
C ILE A 20 5.18 1.58 2.15
N ASP A 21 5.66 2.37 3.10
CA ASP A 21 7.04 2.88 3.11
C ASP A 21 8.06 1.75 3.14
N ARG A 22 7.87 0.73 3.99
CA ARG A 22 8.75 -0.45 4.06
C ARG A 22 8.65 -1.34 2.81
N PHE A 23 7.44 -1.51 2.27
CA PHE A 23 7.26 -2.20 0.99
C PHE A 23 8.05 -1.55 -0.14
N PHE A 24 7.97 -0.22 -0.22
CA PHE A 24 8.62 0.53 -1.27
C PHE A 24 10.13 0.64 -1.04
N ASN A 25 10.57 1.17 0.10
CA ASN A 25 11.99 1.46 0.34
C ASN A 25 12.82 0.20 0.60
N ASP A 26 12.26 -0.75 1.35
CA ASP A 26 13.03 -1.87 1.92
C ASP A 26 12.67 -3.22 1.30
N ARG A 27 11.78 -3.26 0.29
CA ARG A 27 11.30 -4.49 -0.36
C ARG A 27 10.69 -5.49 0.63
N VAL A 28 10.09 -4.99 1.71
CA VAL A 28 9.49 -5.84 2.74
C VAL A 28 8.08 -6.28 2.30
N PRO A 29 7.76 -7.59 2.29
CA PRO A 29 6.41 -8.07 1.98
C PRO A 29 5.36 -7.52 2.96
N THR A 30 4.17 -7.25 2.43
CA THR A 30 3.03 -6.77 3.23
C THR A 30 2.04 -7.91 3.54
N GLY A 31 1.13 -7.67 4.48
CA GLY A 31 -0.01 -8.55 4.73
C GLY A 31 -1.02 -8.57 3.57
N GLY A 32 -1.93 -9.55 3.59
CA GLY A 32 -2.86 -9.80 2.49
C GLY A 32 -3.75 -8.60 2.10
N PHE A 33 -4.19 -7.80 3.07
CA PHE A 33 -4.96 -6.57 2.85
C PHE A 33 -4.20 -5.56 1.98
N TYR A 34 -3.04 -5.10 2.44
CA TYR A 34 -2.19 -4.17 1.70
C TYR A 34 -1.71 -4.74 0.37
N ARG A 35 -1.40 -6.05 0.31
CA ARG A 35 -1.00 -6.71 -0.93
C ARG A 35 -2.12 -6.68 -1.97
N ALA A 36 -3.38 -6.86 -1.57
CA ALA A 36 -4.54 -6.75 -2.46
C ALA A 36 -4.73 -5.31 -2.97
N ILE A 37 -4.60 -4.31 -2.11
CA ILE A 37 -4.67 -2.89 -2.52
C ILE A 37 -3.55 -2.57 -3.52
N LEU A 38 -2.30 -2.95 -3.20
CA LEU A 38 -1.16 -2.77 -4.10
C LEU A 38 -1.35 -3.51 -5.43
N ALA A 39 -2.04 -4.64 -5.43
CA ALA A 39 -2.33 -5.40 -6.64
C ALA A 39 -3.55 -4.88 -7.44
N ASN A 40 -4.19 -3.79 -7.00
CA ASN A 40 -5.44 -3.28 -7.56
C ASN A 40 -6.59 -4.31 -7.55
N ASP A 41 -6.63 -5.14 -6.51
CA ASP A 41 -7.71 -6.10 -6.26
C ASP A 41 -8.57 -5.61 -5.08
N LEU A 42 -9.54 -4.75 -5.40
CA LEU A 42 -10.41 -4.13 -4.39
C LEU A 42 -11.36 -5.14 -3.74
N PHE A 43 -11.80 -6.18 -4.45
CA PHE A 43 -12.67 -7.21 -3.88
C PHE A 43 -11.92 -7.98 -2.78
N SER A 44 -10.69 -8.41 -3.09
CA SER A 44 -9.80 -9.02 -2.12
C SER A 44 -9.42 -8.10 -0.96
N ALA A 45 -9.30 -6.80 -1.19
CA ALA A 45 -8.96 -5.84 -0.16
C ALA A 45 -10.13 -5.64 0.82
N VAL A 46 -11.36 -5.52 0.31
CA VAL A 46 -12.58 -5.39 1.13
C VAL A 46 -12.84 -6.66 1.93
N ASP A 47 -12.71 -7.83 1.33
CA ASP A 47 -12.89 -9.13 2.00
C ASP A 47 -11.91 -9.34 3.17
N ARG A 48 -10.71 -8.75 3.07
CA ARG A 48 -9.65 -8.87 4.09
C ARG A 48 -9.59 -7.70 5.07
N ALA A 49 -10.39 -6.67 4.86
CA ALA A 49 -10.38 -5.50 5.73
C ALA A 49 -11.08 -5.83 7.05
N ASP A 50 -10.51 -5.37 8.16
CA ASP A 50 -11.27 -5.24 9.41
C ASP A 50 -12.17 -3.99 9.39
N ASP A 51 -13.00 -3.86 10.43
CA ASP A 51 -14.00 -2.80 10.58
C ASP A 51 -13.39 -1.37 10.50
N ILE A 52 -12.11 -1.23 10.82
CA ILE A 52 -11.38 0.04 10.78
C ILE A 52 -10.78 0.25 9.39
N ASN A 53 -10.03 -0.74 8.90
CA ASN A 53 -9.23 -0.65 7.68
C ASN A 53 -10.07 -0.45 6.42
N ILE A 54 -11.33 -0.91 6.41
CA ILE A 54 -12.23 -0.72 5.28
C ILE A 54 -12.44 0.77 4.97
N ASN A 55 -12.49 1.61 6.00
CA ASN A 55 -12.68 3.06 5.87
C ASN A 55 -11.41 3.77 5.38
N LEU A 56 -10.25 3.11 5.48
CA LEU A 56 -8.96 3.67 5.10
C LEU A 56 -8.58 3.38 3.64
N ILE A 57 -9.25 2.45 2.96
CA ILE A 57 -8.92 2.06 1.56
C ILE A 57 -8.77 3.28 0.64
N PRO A 58 -9.68 4.28 0.61
CA PRO A 58 -9.52 5.44 -0.27
C PRO A 58 -8.26 6.27 0.03
N GLN A 59 -7.91 6.39 1.31
CA GLN A 59 -6.73 7.14 1.76
C GLN A 59 -5.45 6.39 1.40
N ILE A 60 -5.44 5.06 1.58
CA ILE A 60 -4.33 4.17 1.20
C ILE A 60 -4.08 4.26 -0.30
N VAL A 61 -5.11 4.12 -1.13
CA VAL A 61 -4.99 4.18 -2.60
C VAL A 61 -4.42 5.53 -3.04
N LYS A 62 -4.93 6.64 -2.46
CA LYS A 62 -4.42 7.99 -2.74
C LYS A 62 -2.96 8.14 -2.34
N TYR A 63 -2.57 7.58 -1.20
CA TYR A 63 -1.18 7.60 -0.74
C TYR A 63 -0.27 6.84 -1.70
N ILE A 64 -0.64 5.62 -2.10
CA ILE A 64 0.15 4.81 -3.06
C ILE A 64 0.31 5.57 -4.37
N ASN A 65 -0.78 6.10 -4.93
CA ASN A 65 -0.75 6.79 -6.22
C ASN A 65 0.17 8.03 -6.21
N ASN A 66 0.27 8.72 -5.07
CA ASN A 66 1.05 9.95 -4.96
C ASN A 66 2.53 9.73 -4.58
N ASN A 67 2.87 8.61 -3.92
CA ASN A 67 4.19 8.44 -3.29
C ASN A 67 4.96 7.21 -3.80
N VAL A 68 4.28 6.23 -4.42
CA VAL A 68 4.90 4.99 -4.88
C VAL A 68 5.01 5.00 -6.41
N PRO A 69 6.13 4.57 -7.01
CA PRO A 69 6.24 4.44 -8.46
C PRO A 69 5.30 3.39 -9.05
N MET A 70 4.71 3.66 -10.22
CA MET A 70 3.77 2.77 -10.92
C MET A 70 4.36 1.40 -11.34
N SER A 71 5.68 1.23 -11.27
CA SER A 71 6.35 -0.04 -11.52
C SER A 71 6.21 -1.03 -10.36
N CYS A 72 5.88 -0.55 -9.15
CA CYS A 72 5.83 -1.36 -7.93
C CYS A 72 4.45 -1.97 -7.64
N TYR A 73 3.38 -1.44 -8.25
CA TYR A 73 1.99 -1.77 -7.91
C TYR A 73 1.07 -1.80 -9.16
N GLY A 74 -0.16 -2.26 -8.99
CA GLY A 74 -1.21 -2.32 -10.01
C GLY A 74 -1.56 -3.74 -10.48
N SER A 75 -0.76 -4.74 -10.11
CA SER A 75 -1.09 -6.16 -10.26
C SER A 75 -0.21 -7.00 -9.33
N TYR A 76 -0.65 -8.21 -8.99
CA TYR A 76 0.17 -9.14 -8.19
C TYR A 76 1.54 -9.39 -8.83
N ALA A 77 1.60 -9.54 -10.15
CA ALA A 77 2.86 -9.74 -10.86
C ALA A 77 3.84 -8.55 -10.71
N LYS A 78 3.34 -7.31 -10.73
CA LYS A 78 4.18 -6.12 -10.48
C LYS A 78 4.66 -6.06 -9.03
N VAL A 79 3.77 -6.37 -8.08
CA VAL A 79 4.10 -6.41 -6.64
C VAL A 79 5.17 -7.48 -6.38
N ASP A 80 5.01 -8.67 -6.93
CA ASP A 80 5.97 -9.77 -6.76
C ASP A 80 7.29 -9.46 -7.49
N LYS A 81 7.25 -8.90 -8.70
CA LYS A 81 8.45 -8.43 -9.40
C LYS A 81 9.16 -7.34 -8.60
N TRP A 82 8.44 -6.45 -7.94
CA TRP A 82 9.04 -5.48 -7.03
C TRP A 82 9.68 -6.19 -5.84
N LEU A 83 8.99 -7.06 -5.12
CA LEU A 83 9.54 -7.71 -3.94
C LEU A 83 10.74 -8.62 -4.22
N PHE A 84 10.76 -9.28 -5.40
CA PHE A 84 11.68 -10.39 -5.66
C PHE A 84 12.55 -10.23 -6.91
N GLY A 85 12.20 -9.35 -7.85
CA GLY A 85 12.86 -9.21 -9.16
C GLY A 85 14.26 -8.57 -9.16
N GLY A 86 14.88 -8.41 -7.99
CA GLY A 86 16.28 -8.05 -7.81
C GLY A 86 17.10 -9.09 -7.04
N LYS A 87 16.52 -10.26 -6.72
CA LYS A 87 17.28 -11.41 -6.21
C LYS A 87 17.92 -12.13 -7.41
N ASN A 88 19.16 -11.74 -7.70
CA ASN A 88 20.15 -12.33 -8.60
C ASN A 88 19.71 -13.62 -9.34
N ASP A 89 19.60 -13.49 -10.66
CA ASP A 89 20.21 -14.48 -11.57
C ASP A 89 21.74 -14.38 -11.45
#